data_AF-A0A535XJ63-F1
#
_entry.id   AF-A0A535XJ63-F1
#
_cell.length_a   1.000
_cell.length_b   1.000
_cell.length_c   1.000
_cell.angle_alpha   90.00
_cell.angle_beta   90.00
_cell.angle_gamma   90.00
#
_symmetry.space_group_name_H-M   'P 1'
#
loop_
_entity.id
_entity.type
_entity.pdbx_description
1 polymer ?
#
loop_
_entity_poly.entity_id
_entity_poly.type
_entity_poly.pdbx_seq_one_letter_code
_entity_poly.pdbx_strand_id
1 'polypeptide(L)'
;MSSDPEYDRLAGLAAILAGLGGFVYSLAFIVGVVLDKAPDLGKSVSSTALAVGGLLTAVVAIALFQRARAVSAPGALLGVAFALFGSIGAMIHGAYDLANVLHPPLADVFATNELPNPVDPRGLLTFAAAGIGLLMLVWLTRRAGELR
;
A
#
# COMPACT_ATOMS: atom_id res chain seq x y z
N MET A 1 -15.59 4.85 -24.28
CA MET A 1 -14.81 4.68 -23.03
C MET A 1 -14.79 6.04 -22.34
N SER A 2 -15.36 6.20 -21.15
CA SER A 2 -15.08 7.40 -20.36
C SER A 2 -13.67 7.25 -19.81
N SER A 3 -12.69 7.80 -20.50
CA SER A 3 -11.35 8.00 -19.93
C SER A 3 -11.49 9.03 -18.82
N ASP A 4 -11.13 8.71 -17.59
CA ASP A 4 -10.84 9.70 -16.54
C ASP A 4 -9.35 10.05 -16.69
N PRO A 5 -8.98 11.09 -17.45
CA PRO A 5 -7.60 11.32 -17.85
C PRO A 5 -6.73 11.70 -16.65
N GLU A 6 -7.33 12.26 -15.61
CA GLU A 6 -6.64 12.56 -14.36
C GLU A 6 -6.35 11.30 -13.57
N TYR A 7 -7.32 10.38 -13.48
CA TYR A 7 -7.08 9.07 -12.86
C TYR A 7 -6.03 8.26 -13.63
N ASP A 8 -6.04 8.30 -14.97
CA ASP A 8 -5.00 7.66 -15.78
C ASP A 8 -3.59 8.23 -15.50
N ARG A 9 -3.47 9.54 -15.31
CA ARG A 9 -2.19 10.17 -14.90
C ARG A 9 -1.76 9.76 -13.50
N LEU A 10 -2.69 9.76 -12.55
CA LEU A 10 -2.43 9.31 -11.17
C LEU A 10 -1.97 7.85 -11.16
N ALA A 11 -2.68 6.97 -11.88
CA ALA A 11 -2.33 5.56 -11.98
C ALA A 11 -1.00 5.34 -12.71
N GLY A 12 -0.69 6.14 -13.75
CA GLY A 12 0.60 6.11 -14.43
C GLY A 12 1.75 6.46 -13.49
N LEU A 13 1.62 7.55 -12.72
CA LEU A 13 2.61 7.92 -11.70
C LEU A 13 2.71 6.85 -10.61
N ALA A 14 1.58 6.34 -10.11
CA ALA A 14 1.54 5.28 -9.11
C ALA A 14 2.23 4.00 -9.61
N ALA A 15 2.08 3.64 -10.88
CA ALA A 15 2.75 2.49 -11.46
C ALA A 15 4.28 2.66 -11.50
N ILE A 16 4.76 3.85 -11.89
CA ILE A 16 6.19 4.16 -11.91
C ILE A 16 6.75 4.10 -10.47
N LEU A 17 6.09 4.78 -9.53
CA LEU A 17 6.52 4.81 -8.13
C LEU A 17 6.45 3.42 -7.48
N ALA A 18 5.44 2.61 -7.79
CA ALA A 18 5.33 1.24 -7.31
C ALA A 18 6.45 0.36 -7.88
N GLY A 19 6.78 0.50 -9.17
CA GLY A 19 7.90 -0.22 -9.79
C GLY A 19 9.26 0.15 -9.17
N LEU A 20 9.53 1.45 -9.00
CA LEU A 20 10.72 1.94 -8.30
C LEU A 20 10.74 1.47 -6.84
N GLY A 21 9.62 1.57 -6.14
CA GLY A 21 9.46 1.10 -4.76
C GLY A 21 9.71 -0.39 -4.62
N GLY A 22 9.24 -1.22 -5.57
CA GLY A 22 9.52 -2.65 -5.62
C GLY A 22 11.00 -2.96 -5.82
N PHE A 23 11.69 -2.21 -6.68
CA PHE A 23 13.14 -2.33 -6.84
C PHE A 23 13.91 -1.93 -5.57
N VAL A 24 13.54 -0.81 -4.94
CA VAL A 24 14.10 -0.36 -3.66
C VAL A 24 13.85 -1.38 -2.56
N TYR A 25 12.62 -1.92 -2.48
CA TYR A 25 12.25 -3.00 -1.58
C TYR A 25 13.20 -4.19 -1.74
N SER A 26 13.37 -4.69 -2.97
CA SER A 26 14.21 -5.86 -3.24
C SER A 26 15.67 -5.62 -2.85
N LEU A 27 16.24 -4.45 -3.19
CA LEU A 27 17.62 -4.12 -2.80
C LEU A 27 17.77 -4.01 -1.28
N ALA A 28 16.89 -3.28 -0.61
CA ALA A 28 16.94 -3.10 0.84
C ALA A 28 16.78 -4.43 1.58
N PHE A 29 15.84 -5.26 1.14
CA PHE A 29 15.60 -6.57 1.73
C PHE A 29 16.78 -7.52 1.49
N ILE A 30 17.24 -7.68 0.25
CA ILE A 30 18.32 -8.62 -0.06
C ILE A 30 19.64 -8.16 0.54
N VAL A 31 20.06 -6.93 0.30
CA VAL A 31 21.38 -6.45 0.73
C VAL A 31 21.39 -6.15 2.24
N GLY A 32 20.36 -5.45 2.72
CA GLY A 32 20.30 -5.04 4.12
C GLY A 32 19.96 -6.19 5.05
N VAL A 33 18.92 -6.97 4.73
CA VAL A 33 18.37 -8.00 5.63
C VAL A 33 18.97 -9.39 5.35
N VAL A 34 18.89 -9.89 4.11
CA VAL A 34 19.32 -11.27 3.79
C VAL A 34 20.84 -11.41 3.84
N LEU A 35 21.58 -10.44 3.30
CA LEU A 35 23.05 -10.43 3.31
C LEU A 35 23.64 -9.73 4.55
N ASP A 36 22.78 -9.27 5.46
CA ASP A 36 23.12 -8.68 6.76
C ASP A 36 24.14 -7.53 6.68
N LYS A 37 24.08 -6.72 5.61
CA LYS A 37 25.01 -5.57 5.44
C LYS A 37 24.57 -4.36 6.24
N ALA A 38 23.27 -4.20 6.46
CA ALA A 38 22.67 -3.11 7.21
C ALA A 38 21.24 -3.52 7.63
N PRO A 39 21.09 -4.46 8.58
CA PRO A 39 19.81 -5.12 8.86
C PRO A 39 18.69 -4.16 9.29
N ASP A 40 18.99 -3.19 10.15
CA ASP A 40 17.97 -2.26 10.66
C ASP A 40 17.48 -1.30 9.57
N LEU A 41 18.42 -0.73 8.80
CA LEU A 41 18.09 0.11 7.64
C LEU A 41 17.36 -0.70 6.57
N GLY A 42 17.81 -1.93 6.30
CA GLY A 42 17.20 -2.85 5.34
C GLY A 42 15.74 -3.11 5.68
N LYS A 43 15.45 -3.51 6.93
CA LYS A 43 14.09 -3.73 7.43
C LYS A 43 13.25 -2.47 7.36
N SER A 44 13.78 -1.32 7.77
CA SER A 44 13.05 -0.04 7.74
C SER A 44 12.66 0.37 6.32
N VAL A 45 13.60 0.31 5.38
CA VAL A 45 13.38 0.72 3.99
C VAL A 45 12.49 -0.28 3.27
N SER A 46 12.71 -1.60 3.43
CA SER A 46 11.89 -2.61 2.78
C SER A 46 10.45 -2.58 3.30
N SER A 47 10.25 -2.51 4.62
CA SER A 47 8.90 -2.47 5.20
C SER A 47 8.12 -1.23 4.75
N THR A 48 8.77 -0.05 4.71
CA THR A 48 8.17 1.19 4.19
C THR A 48 7.82 1.08 2.71
N ALA A 49 8.76 0.60 1.89
CA ALA A 49 8.56 0.44 0.45
C ALA A 49 7.44 -0.55 0.14
N LEU A 50 7.33 -1.63 0.91
CA LEU A 50 6.24 -2.60 0.77
C LEU A 50 4.89 -1.99 1.15
N ALA A 51 4.83 -1.25 2.25
CA ALA A 51 3.60 -0.62 2.73
C ALA A 51 3.03 0.37 1.69
N VAL A 52 3.89 1.30 1.24
CA VAL A 52 3.54 2.29 0.22
C VAL A 52 3.29 1.64 -1.14
N GLY A 53 4.10 0.65 -1.51
CA GLY A 53 3.96 -0.10 -2.76
C GLY A 53 2.62 -0.82 -2.86
N GLY A 54 2.14 -1.41 -1.77
CA GLY A 54 0.80 -1.99 -1.69
C GLY A 54 -0.29 -0.97 -2.00
N LEU A 55 -0.26 0.20 -1.34
CA LEU A 55 -1.22 1.29 -1.59
C LEU A 55 -1.20 1.76 -3.05
N LEU A 56 -0.01 2.00 -3.62
CA LEU A 56 0.14 2.43 -5.01
C LEU A 56 -0.39 1.37 -5.99
N THR A 57 -0.13 0.09 -5.71
CA THR A 57 -0.61 -1.02 -6.54
C THR A 57 -2.13 -1.11 -6.57
N ALA A 58 -2.82 -0.78 -5.47
CA ALA A 58 -4.28 -0.72 -5.45
C ALA A 58 -4.85 0.31 -6.45
N VAL A 59 -4.22 1.48 -6.57
CA VAL A 59 -4.58 2.51 -7.55
C VAL A 59 -4.38 2.00 -8.99
N VAL A 60 -3.24 1.36 -9.24
CA VAL A 60 -2.92 0.80 -10.57
C VAL A 60 -3.91 -0.29 -10.97
N ALA A 61 -4.31 -1.14 -10.02
CA ALA A 61 -5.25 -2.23 -10.28
C ALA A 61 -6.58 -1.73 -10.84
N ILE A 62 -7.15 -0.67 -10.27
CA ILE A 62 -8.40 -0.07 -10.77
C ILE A 62 -8.26 0.48 -12.19
N ALA A 63 -7.13 1.12 -12.51
CA ALA A 63 -6.88 1.60 -13.88
C ALA A 63 -6.75 0.44 -14.88
N LEU A 64 -6.10 -0.65 -14.48
CA LEU A 64 -6.01 -1.86 -15.30
C LEU A 64 -7.39 -2.51 -15.51
N PHE A 65 -8.28 -2.49 -14.51
CA PHE A 65 -9.65 -2.98 -14.69
C PHE A 65 -10.41 -2.23 -15.79
N GLN A 66 -10.28 -0.90 -15.85
CA GLN A 66 -10.95 -0.12 -16.90
C GLN A 66 -10.52 -0.53 -18.31
N ARG A 67 -9.27 -1.01 -18.46
CA ARG A 67 -8.71 -1.48 -19.73
C ARG A 67 -9.10 -2.94 -19.99
N ALA A 68 -8.98 -3.81 -18.99
CA ALA A 68 -9.21 -5.24 -19.12
C ALA A 68 -10.70 -5.62 -19.25
N ARG A 69 -11.62 -4.82 -18.68
CA ARG A 69 -13.06 -5.10 -18.72
C ARG A 69 -13.65 -5.14 -20.14
N ALA A 70 -13.00 -4.48 -21.10
CA ALA A 70 -13.39 -4.52 -22.51
C ALA A 70 -13.15 -5.90 -23.16
N VAL A 71 -12.20 -6.68 -22.62
CA VAL A 71 -11.91 -8.05 -23.05
C VAL A 71 -12.81 -9.05 -22.31
N SER A 72 -12.91 -8.93 -20.98
CA SER A 72 -13.80 -9.75 -20.16
C SER A 72 -14.11 -9.02 -18.84
N ALA A 73 -15.35 -8.58 -18.66
CA ALA A 73 -15.76 -7.90 -17.43
C ALA A 73 -15.67 -8.79 -16.17
N PRO A 74 -16.13 -10.07 -16.18
CA PRO A 74 -15.99 -10.95 -15.01
C PRO A 74 -14.52 -11.26 -14.69
N GLY A 75 -13.70 -11.52 -15.71
CA GLY A 75 -12.27 -11.80 -15.53
C GLY A 75 -11.50 -10.58 -14.99
N ALA A 76 -11.81 -9.38 -15.51
CA ALA A 76 -11.22 -8.14 -15.03
C ALA A 76 -11.61 -7.85 -13.57
N LEU A 77 -12.88 -8.12 -13.19
CA LEU A 77 -13.35 -7.96 -11.82
C LEU A 77 -12.62 -8.90 -10.86
N LEU A 78 -12.50 -10.19 -11.23
CA LEU A 78 -11.75 -11.17 -10.44
C LEU A 78 -10.27 -10.76 -10.30
N GLY A 79 -9.66 -10.30 -11.39
CA GLY A 79 -8.28 -9.81 -11.39
C GLY A 79 -8.08 -8.62 -10.45
N VAL A 80 -8.97 -7.63 -10.49
CA VAL A 80 -8.89 -6.50 -9.55
C VAL A 80 -9.15 -6.94 -8.11
N ALA A 81 -10.07 -7.86 -7.86
CA ALA A 81 -10.30 -8.36 -6.51
C ALA A 81 -9.00 -8.95 -5.93
N PHE A 82 -8.34 -9.87 -6.63
CA PHE A 82 -7.06 -10.42 -6.18
C PHE A 82 -5.96 -9.38 -6.03
N ALA A 83 -5.86 -8.44 -6.98
CA ALA A 83 -4.87 -7.37 -6.91
C ALA A 83 -5.09 -6.48 -5.68
N LEU A 84 -6.34 -6.13 -5.35
CA LEU A 84 -6.67 -5.36 -4.16
C LEU A 84 -6.39 -6.13 -2.87
N PHE A 85 -6.77 -7.41 -2.78
CA PHE A 85 -6.45 -8.26 -1.62
C PHE A 85 -4.94 -8.35 -1.39
N GLY A 86 -4.16 -8.61 -2.44
CA GLY A 86 -2.70 -8.66 -2.36
C GLY A 86 -2.09 -7.31 -1.98
N SER A 87 -2.60 -6.21 -2.55
CA SER A 87 -2.15 -4.85 -2.27
C SER A 87 -2.39 -4.45 -0.81
N ILE A 88 -3.58 -4.75 -0.28
CA ILE A 88 -3.92 -4.50 1.13
C ILE A 88 -3.07 -5.39 2.04
N GLY A 89 -2.89 -6.67 1.69
CA GLY A 89 -2.02 -7.58 2.43
C GLY A 89 -0.57 -7.09 2.50
N ALA A 90 -0.01 -6.61 1.38
CA ALA A 90 1.32 -6.01 1.34
C ALA A 90 1.39 -4.73 2.20
N MET A 91 0.35 -3.90 2.15
CA MET A 91 0.25 -2.68 2.97
C MET A 91 0.29 -3.02 4.47
N ILE A 92 -0.52 -3.98 4.90
CA ILE A 92 -0.58 -4.48 6.28
C ILE A 92 0.77 -5.08 6.69
N HIS A 93 1.33 -5.98 5.87
CA HIS A 93 2.59 -6.64 6.16
C HIS A 93 3.75 -5.65 6.32
N GLY A 94 3.90 -4.71 5.38
CA GLY A 94 4.91 -3.66 5.45
C GLY A 94 4.71 -2.75 6.67
N ALA A 95 3.48 -2.35 6.98
CA ALA A 95 3.19 -1.52 8.15
C ALA A 95 3.47 -2.26 9.48
N TYR A 96 3.18 -3.56 9.54
CA TYR A 96 3.49 -4.39 10.70
C TYR A 96 4.99 -4.48 10.94
N ASP A 97 5.77 -4.78 9.90
CA ASP A 97 7.22 -4.85 10.01
C ASP A 97 7.81 -3.49 10.40
N LEU A 98 7.33 -2.41 9.78
CA LEU A 98 7.77 -1.05 10.11
C LEU A 98 7.41 -0.68 11.55
N ALA A 99 6.23 -1.06 12.04
CA ALA A 99 5.83 -0.81 13.42
C ALA A 99 6.76 -1.51 14.42
N ASN A 100 7.22 -2.73 14.11
CA ASN A 100 8.19 -3.45 14.93
C ASN A 100 9.61 -2.88 14.85
N VAL A 101 9.98 -2.27 13.71
CA VAL A 101 11.26 -1.53 13.59
C VAL A 101 11.23 -0.25 14.43
N LEU A 102 10.13 0.50 14.39
CA LEU A 102 9.99 1.78 15.09
C LEU A 102 9.71 1.63 16.59
N HIS A 103 9.03 0.55 16.98
CA HIS A 103 8.69 0.23 18.36
C HIS A 103 9.00 -1.26 18.63
N PRO A 104 10.29 -1.60 18.82
CA PRO A 104 10.70 -2.97 19.09
C PRO A 104 9.98 -3.51 20.35
N PRO A 105 9.42 -4.73 20.30
CA PRO A 105 8.83 -5.36 21.47
C PRO A 105 9.82 -5.41 22.64
N LEU A 106 9.40 -4.90 23.80
CA LEU A 106 10.18 -5.04 25.04
C LEU A 106 10.12 -6.50 25.51
N ALA A 107 11.13 -6.91 26.30
CA ALA A 107 11.24 -8.28 26.83
C ALA A 107 10.06 -8.70 27.73
N ASP A 108 9.31 -7.74 28.27
CA ASP A 108 8.10 -8.01 29.06
C ASP A 108 6.85 -8.02 28.17
N VAL A 109 6.50 -9.22 27.72
CA VAL A 109 5.36 -9.50 26.84
C VAL A 109 4.00 -9.30 27.55
N PHE A 110 3.98 -9.23 28.88
CA PHE A 110 2.76 -9.04 29.68
C PHE A 110 2.54 -7.58 30.10
N ALA A 111 3.54 -6.71 29.95
CA ALA A 111 3.47 -5.34 30.41
C ALA A 111 2.68 -4.38 29.50
N THR A 112 2.40 -4.70 28.23
CA THR A 112 2.01 -3.63 27.29
C THR A 112 0.96 -4.02 26.24
N ASN A 113 -0.13 -3.26 26.20
CA ASN A 113 -1.04 -3.12 25.04
C ASN A 113 -0.33 -2.50 23.81
N GLU A 114 1.00 -2.57 23.73
CA GLU A 114 1.84 -1.85 22.76
C GLU A 114 2.38 -2.77 21.66
N LEU A 115 2.01 -4.05 21.63
CA LEU A 115 2.38 -4.92 20.52
C LEU A 115 1.54 -4.59 19.27
N PRO A 116 2.15 -4.45 18.09
CA PRO A 116 1.39 -4.28 16.85
C PRO A 116 0.46 -5.47 16.61
N ASN A 117 -0.78 -5.20 16.19
CA ASN A 117 -1.70 -6.25 15.74
C ASN A 117 -1.35 -6.64 14.28
N PRO A 118 -1.22 -7.94 13.92
CA PRO A 118 -0.88 -8.35 12.55
C PRO A 118 -1.92 -8.01 11.48
N VAL A 119 -3.18 -7.75 11.86
CA VAL A 119 -4.28 -7.41 10.96
C VAL A 119 -4.49 -5.90 10.89
N ASP A 120 -4.33 -5.18 12.01
CA ASP A 120 -4.44 -3.72 12.07
C ASP A 120 -3.21 -3.09 12.77
N PRO A 121 -2.03 -3.10 12.13
CA PRO A 121 -0.79 -2.67 12.77
C PRO A 121 -0.88 -1.19 13.14
N ARG A 122 -0.89 -0.92 14.45
CA ARG A 122 -0.99 0.44 15.01
C ARG A 122 -2.19 1.24 14.47
N GLY A 123 -3.29 0.57 14.12
CA GLY A 123 -4.49 1.23 13.60
C GLY A 123 -4.41 1.64 12.13
N LEU A 124 -3.55 1.02 11.32
CA LEU A 124 -3.44 1.26 9.87
C LEU A 124 -4.79 1.22 9.14
N LEU A 125 -5.56 0.13 9.30
CA LEU A 125 -6.87 -0.01 8.66
C LEU A 125 -7.89 0.95 9.28
N THR A 126 -7.81 1.15 10.59
CA THR A 126 -8.74 2.03 11.32
C THR A 126 -8.56 3.50 10.96
N PHE A 127 -7.33 4.01 10.95
CA PHE A 127 -7.05 5.44 10.80
C PHE A 127 -6.52 5.79 9.42
N ALA A 128 -5.50 5.07 8.91
CA ALA A 128 -4.90 5.42 7.63
C ALA A 128 -5.84 5.11 6.47
N ALA A 129 -6.43 3.91 6.41
CA ALA A 129 -7.37 3.57 5.33
C ALA A 129 -8.65 4.44 5.39
N ALA A 130 -9.18 4.70 6.59
CA ALA A 130 -10.30 5.62 6.76
C ALA A 130 -9.95 7.05 6.31
N GLY A 131 -8.80 7.57 6.73
CA GLY A 131 -8.30 8.89 6.34
C GLY A 131 -8.09 9.01 4.83
N ILE A 132 -7.46 8.01 4.20
CA ILE A 132 -7.29 7.94 2.74
C ILE A 132 -8.65 7.93 2.04
N GLY A 133 -9.61 7.15 2.55
CA GLY A 133 -10.97 7.12 2.03
C GLY A 133 -11.65 8.49 2.10
N LEU A 134 -11.57 9.17 3.25
CA LEU A 134 -12.11 10.52 3.42
C LEU A 134 -11.43 11.54 2.49
N LEU A 135 -10.10 11.50 2.38
CA LEU A 135 -9.35 12.38 1.47
C LEU A 135 -9.75 12.14 0.01
N MET A 136 -9.95 10.89 -0.39
CA MET A 136 -10.42 10.52 -1.72
C MET A 136 -11.84 11.04 -1.98
N LEU A 137 -12.76 10.89 -1.03
CA LEU A 137 -14.12 11.42 -1.13
C LEU A 137 -14.12 12.95 -1.24
N VAL A 138 -13.38 13.64 -0.36
CA VAL A 138 -13.22 15.10 -0.41
C VAL A 138 -12.66 15.54 -1.75
N TRP A 139 -11.62 14.87 -2.26
CA TRP A 139 -11.04 15.17 -3.56
C TRP A 139 -12.07 15.04 -4.70
N LEU A 140 -12.86 13.96 -4.70
CA LEU A 140 -13.92 13.75 -5.70
C LEU A 140 -15.05 14.80 -5.60
N THR A 141 -15.50 15.12 -4.39
CA THR A 141 -16.58 16.11 -4.18
C THR A 141 -16.12 17.53 -4.55
N ARG A 142 -14.85 17.90 -4.30
CA ARG A 142 -14.28 19.16 -4.79
C ARG A 142 -14.26 19.21 -6.32
N ARG A 143 -13.89 18.10 -6.98
CA ARG A 143 -13.91 18.00 -8.45
C ARG A 143 -15.31 18.08 -9.04
N ALA A 144 -16.32 17.58 -8.32
CA ALA A 144 -17.72 17.72 -8.70
C ALA A 144 -18.25 19.17 -8.56
N GLY A 145 -17.47 20.09 -7.99
CA GLY A 145 -17.88 21.47 -7.73
C GLY A 145 -18.80 21.62 -6.51
N GLU A 146 -18.97 20.56 -5.72
CA GLU A 146 -19.87 20.51 -4.56
C GLU A 146 -19.20 20.97 -3.25
N LEU A 147 -17.86 21.09 -3.25
CA LEU A 147 -17.06 21.68 -2.17
C LEU A 147 -16.08 22.71 -2.76
N ARG A 148 -16.01 23.91 -2.17
CA ARG A 148 -15.10 24.99 -2.58
C ARG A 148 -13.76 24.86 -1.84
#